data_AF-A0A6P8BQ54-F1
#
_entry.id   AF-A0A6P8BQ54-F1
#
_cell.length_a   1.000
_cell.length_b   1.000
_cell.length_c   1.000
_cell.angle_alpha   90.00
_cell.angle_beta   90.00
_cell.angle_gamma   90.00
#
_symmetry.space_group_name_H-M   'P 1'
#
loop_
_entity.id
_entity.type
_entity.pdbx_description
1 polymer ?
#
loop_
_entity_poly.entity_id
_entity_poly.type
_entity_poly.pdbx_seq_one_letter_code
_entity_poly.pdbx_strand_id
1 'polypeptide(L)'
;MKNALNGIRFTHQLLEGTAISDDQKQVLETSDACERQIMAIIDNIDIMNIEEGTIEFKMEELLLGSVLDAVVSQVMIPLREKKLQLFHEVPQEMKKLSLMTRPGQGRPSALIIDMFDGGKRWTIQEGLRLNLSRKLLNRMNGRVNC
;
A
#
# COMPACT_ATOMS: atom_id res chain seq x y z
N MET A 1 10.69 13.53 -0.65
CA MET A 1 11.13 12.47 -1.60
C MET A 1 11.28 12.96 -3.03
N LYS A 2 10.40 13.84 -3.56
CA LYS A 2 10.51 14.40 -4.93
C LYS A 2 11.91 14.91 -5.30
N ASN A 3 12.58 15.63 -4.40
CA ASN A 3 13.93 16.16 -4.65
C ASN A 3 15.01 15.08 -4.89
N ALA A 4 14.91 13.94 -4.19
CA ALA A 4 15.84 12.83 -4.38
C ALA A 4 15.62 12.14 -5.73
N LEU A 5 14.35 11.93 -6.11
CA LEU A 5 13.99 11.33 -7.40
C LEU A 5 14.36 12.25 -8.58
N ASN A 6 14.22 13.56 -8.42
CA ASN A 6 14.70 14.54 -9.40
C ASN A 6 16.22 14.46 -9.59
N GLY A 7 16.98 14.23 -8.50
CA GLY A 7 18.43 14.00 -8.57
C GLY A 7 18.79 12.72 -9.32
N ILE A 8 18.07 11.62 -9.08
CA ILE A 8 18.26 10.34 -9.78
C ILE A 8 17.98 10.50 -11.29
N ARG A 9 16.85 11.12 -11.64
CA ARG A 9 16.49 11.42 -13.04
C ARG A 9 17.52 12.30 -13.74
N PHE A 10 18.07 13.28 -13.02
CA PHE A 10 19.12 14.13 -13.55
C PHE A 10 20.40 13.32 -13.85
N THR A 11 20.82 12.44 -12.93
CA THR A 11 21.98 11.56 -13.17
C THR A 11 21.74 10.57 -14.30
N HIS A 12 20.51 10.07 -14.45
CA HIS A 12 20.10 9.21 -15.54
C HIS A 12 20.27 9.91 -16.90
N GLN A 13 19.74 11.12 -17.05
CA GLN A 13 19.86 11.92 -18.27
C GLN A 13 21.31 12.24 -18.64
N LEU A 14 22.17 12.45 -17.63
CA LEU A 14 23.61 12.62 -17.87
C LEU A 14 24.24 11.34 -18.43
N LEU A 15 23.85 10.16 -17.93
CA LEU A 15 24.36 8.87 -18.40
C LEU A 15 23.90 8.52 -19.81
N GLU A 16 22.67 8.87 -20.19
CA GLU A 16 22.16 8.72 -21.57
C GLU A 16 23.00 9.50 -22.61
N GLY A 17 23.62 10.61 -22.20
CA GLY A 17 24.50 11.42 -23.04
C GLY A 17 25.94 10.90 -23.16
N THR A 18 26.27 9.77 -22.54
CA THR A 18 27.63 9.20 -22.55
C THR A 18 27.73 7.96 -23.45
N ALA A 19 28.96 7.53 -23.76
CA ALA A 19 29.17 6.27 -24.46
C ALA A 19 28.87 5.11 -23.50
N ILE A 20 27.76 4.41 -23.75
CA ILE A 20 27.25 3.30 -22.95
C ILE A 20 27.09 2.05 -23.82
N SER A 21 27.28 0.86 -23.25
CA SER A 21 27.04 -0.41 -23.94
C SER A 21 25.55 -0.72 -24.07
N ASP A 22 25.18 -1.66 -24.94
CA ASP A 22 23.78 -2.08 -25.12
C ASP A 22 23.17 -2.63 -23.82
N ASP A 23 23.93 -3.37 -23.02
CA ASP A 23 23.49 -3.87 -21.71
C ASP A 23 23.21 -2.72 -20.73
N GLN A 24 24.06 -1.69 -20.72
CA GLN A 24 23.89 -0.51 -19.86
C GLN A 24 22.67 0.32 -20.30
N LYS A 25 22.40 0.37 -21.60
CA LYS A 25 21.22 1.03 -22.16
C LYS A 25 19.93 0.34 -21.70
N GLN A 26 19.89 -0.99 -21.69
CA GLN A 26 18.73 -1.74 -21.19
C GLN A 26 18.47 -1.47 -19.70
N VAL A 27 19.54 -1.32 -18.90
CA VAL A 27 19.43 -0.94 -17.48
C VAL A 27 18.86 0.47 -17.32
N LEU A 28 19.32 1.44 -18.13
CA LEU A 28 18.77 2.79 -18.13
C LEU A 28 17.29 2.79 -18.55
N GLU A 29 16.92 2.13 -19.65
CA GLU A 29 15.51 2.03 -20.07
C GLU A 29 14.61 1.44 -18.97
N THR A 30 15.09 0.41 -18.27
CA THR A 30 14.38 -0.18 -17.12
C THR A 30 14.30 0.79 -15.94
N SER A 31 15.37 1.54 -15.66
CA SER A 31 15.41 2.56 -14.61
C SER A 31 14.41 3.69 -14.87
N ASP A 32 14.26 4.16 -16.12
CA ASP A 32 13.32 5.25 -16.44
C ASP A 32 11.87 4.79 -16.23
N ALA A 33 11.56 3.54 -16.59
CA ALA A 33 10.25 2.97 -16.31
C ALA A 33 9.96 2.92 -14.79
N CYS A 34 10.93 2.49 -13.98
CA CYS A 34 10.82 2.49 -12.52
C CYS A 34 10.71 3.90 -11.94
N GLU A 35 11.51 4.85 -12.41
CA GLU A 35 11.47 6.25 -11.97
C GLU A 35 10.13 6.91 -12.27
N ARG A 36 9.54 6.65 -13.45
CA ARG A 36 8.19 7.10 -13.82
C ARG A 36 7.12 6.47 -12.93
N GLN A 37 7.24 5.17 -12.62
CA GLN A 37 6.33 4.50 -11.70
C GLN A 37 6.41 5.10 -10.29
N ILE A 38 7.62 5.33 -9.77
CA ILE A 38 7.81 5.95 -8.45
C ILE A 38 7.29 7.39 -8.46
N MET A 39 7.50 8.15 -9.54
CA MET A 39 6.96 9.51 -9.66
C MET A 39 5.43 9.49 -9.67
N ALA A 40 4.82 8.61 -10.46
CA ALA A 40 3.37 8.43 -10.48
C ALA A 40 2.83 8.00 -9.11
N ILE A 41 3.55 7.16 -8.36
CA ILE A 41 3.18 6.80 -6.98
C ILE A 41 3.29 8.03 -6.07
N ILE A 42 4.39 8.78 -6.12
CA ILE A 42 4.57 9.98 -5.29
C ILE A 42 3.55 11.08 -5.63
N ASP A 43 3.12 11.18 -6.89
CA ASP A 43 2.13 12.16 -7.35
C ASP A 43 0.69 11.70 -7.09
N ASN A 44 0.40 10.39 -7.10
CA ASN A 44 -0.92 9.83 -6.79
C ASN A 44 -1.16 9.57 -5.31
N ILE A 45 -0.10 9.47 -4.49
CA ILE A 45 -0.26 9.45 -3.03
C ILE A 45 -0.47 10.89 -2.59
N ASP A 46 -1.71 11.23 -2.33
CA ASP A 46 -2.09 12.50 -1.72
C ASP A 46 -1.74 12.46 -0.23
N ILE A 47 -0.43 12.47 0.07
CA ILE A 47 0.13 12.35 1.42
C ILE A 47 -0.52 13.38 2.35
N MET A 48 -0.83 14.57 1.84
CA MET A 48 -1.55 15.61 2.59
C MET A 48 -2.95 15.15 2.99
N ASN A 49 -3.70 14.50 2.10
CA ASN A 49 -5.01 13.93 2.45
C ASN A 49 -4.89 12.73 3.40
N ILE A 50 -3.79 11.98 3.35
CA ILE A 50 -3.49 10.91 4.33
C ILE A 50 -3.19 11.50 5.71
N GLU A 51 -2.39 12.57 5.75
CA GLU A 51 -1.98 13.27 6.96
C GLU A 51 -3.16 13.98 7.62
N GLU A 52 -4.04 14.62 6.83
CA GLU A 52 -5.25 15.31 7.29
C GLU A 52 -6.45 14.38 7.52
N GLY A 53 -6.36 13.10 7.11
CA GLY A 53 -7.44 12.11 7.26
C GLY A 53 -8.62 12.34 6.31
N THR A 54 -8.41 13.07 5.22
CA THR A 54 -9.40 13.47 4.22
C THR A 54 -9.41 12.56 2.99
N ILE A 55 -8.73 11.40 3.03
CA ILE A 55 -8.82 10.41 1.94
C ILE A 55 -10.26 9.92 1.83
N GLU A 56 -11.00 10.50 0.90
CA GLU A 56 -12.25 9.93 0.41
C GLU A 56 -11.92 8.77 -0.51
N PHE A 57 -11.88 7.58 0.06
CA PHE A 57 -11.81 6.40 -0.77
C PHE A 57 -13.11 6.26 -1.55
N LYS A 58 -12.97 6.19 -2.87
CA LYS A 58 -14.10 5.99 -3.76
C LYS A 58 -14.64 4.58 -3.58
N MET A 59 -15.93 4.46 -3.28
CA MET A 59 -16.64 3.19 -3.36
C MET A 59 -16.56 2.70 -4.80
N GLU A 60 -15.91 1.57 -5.01
CA GLU A 60 -15.80 0.93 -6.32
C GLU A 60 -16.55 -0.40 -6.31
N GLU A 61 -17.28 -0.61 -7.40
CA GLU A 61 -17.97 -1.84 -7.71
C GLU A 61 -17.00 -2.80 -8.41
N LEU A 62 -16.77 -3.96 -7.81
CA LEU A 62 -15.92 -5.00 -8.35
C LEU A 62 -16.76 -6.22 -8.72
N LEU A 63 -16.46 -6.84 -9.85
CA LEU A 63 -17.07 -8.12 -10.20
C LEU A 63 -16.39 -9.24 -9.40
N LEU A 64 -17.19 -10.08 -8.73
CA LEU A 64 -16.70 -11.25 -7.99
C LEU A 64 -15.87 -12.17 -8.89
N GLY A 65 -16.24 -12.30 -10.17
CA GLY A 65 -15.45 -13.03 -11.16
C GLY A 65 -14.01 -12.52 -11.28
N SER A 66 -13.82 -11.21 -11.42
CA SER A 66 -12.50 -10.59 -11.55
C SER A 66 -11.65 -10.77 -10.28
N VAL A 67 -12.27 -10.68 -9.10
CA VAL A 67 -11.59 -10.93 -7.82
C VAL A 67 -11.14 -12.38 -7.72
N LEU A 68 -12.00 -13.34 -8.10
CA LEU A 68 -11.66 -14.76 -8.09
C LEU A 68 -10.54 -15.08 -9.07
N ASP A 69 -10.57 -14.52 -10.29
CA ASP A 69 -9.52 -14.71 -11.29
C ASP A 69 -8.16 -14.19 -10.79
N ALA A 70 -8.15 -13.06 -10.08
CA ALA A 70 -6.95 -12.51 -9.46
C ALA A 70 -6.40 -13.44 -8.35
N VAL A 71 -7.27 -13.93 -7.46
CA VAL A 71 -6.87 -14.87 -6.39
C VAL A 71 -6.34 -16.17 -6.97
N VAL A 72 -7.02 -16.74 -7.97
CA VAL A 72 -6.56 -17.95 -8.67
C VAL A 72 -5.19 -17.71 -9.30
N SER A 73 -4.99 -16.58 -9.98
CA SER A 73 -3.72 -16.23 -10.61
C SER A 73 -2.57 -16.12 -9.60
N GLN A 74 -2.83 -15.52 -8.43
CA GLN A 74 -1.83 -15.40 -7.36
C GLN A 74 -1.49 -16.76 -6.74
N VAL A 75 -2.49 -17.59 -6.47
CA VAL A 75 -2.32 -18.91 -5.85
C VAL A 75 -1.69 -19.93 -6.82
N MET A 76 -1.89 -19.77 -8.12
CA MET A 76 -1.27 -20.64 -9.14
C MET A 76 0.25 -20.58 -9.14
N ILE A 77 0.87 -19.47 -8.72
CA ILE A 77 2.33 -19.33 -8.66
C ILE A 77 2.96 -20.36 -7.70
N PRO A 78 2.64 -20.38 -6.39
CA PRO A 78 3.19 -21.36 -5.46
C PRO A 78 2.70 -22.79 -5.72
N LEU A 79 1.54 -22.99 -6.35
CA LEU A 79 1.06 -24.33 -6.69
C LEU A 79 1.88 -24.99 -7.82
N ARG A 80 2.32 -24.20 -8.82
CA ARG A 80 3.22 -24.69 -9.87
C ARG A 80 4.56 -25.16 -9.31
N GLU A 81 5.14 -24.40 -8.38
CA GLU A 81 6.38 -24.77 -7.70
C GLU A 81 6.27 -26.12 -6.97
N LYS A 82 5.10 -26.36 -6.36
CA LYS A 82 4.82 -27.58 -5.60
C LYS A 82 4.20 -28.71 -6.43
N LYS A 83 4.05 -28.52 -7.75
CA LYS A 83 3.40 -29.48 -8.67
C LYS A 83 1.99 -29.90 -8.21
N LEU A 84 1.25 -28.96 -7.61
CA LEU A 84 -0.12 -29.18 -7.14
C LEU A 84 -1.12 -28.59 -8.14
N GLN A 85 -2.32 -29.18 -8.18
CA GLN A 85 -3.42 -28.72 -9.01
C GLN A 85 -4.46 -27.98 -8.15
N LEU A 86 -5.01 -26.89 -8.70
CA LEU A 86 -6.13 -26.17 -8.12
C LEU A 86 -7.42 -26.57 -8.84
N PHE A 87 -8.38 -27.10 -8.10
CA PHE A 87 -9.73 -27.33 -8.60
C PHE A 87 -10.65 -26.28 -7.99
N HIS A 88 -11.39 -25.56 -8.83
CA HIS A 88 -12.42 -24.65 -8.39
C HIS A 88 -13.61 -24.67 -9.36
N GLU A 89 -14.81 -24.80 -8.82
CA GLU A 89 -16.06 -24.68 -9.57
C GLU A 89 -16.82 -23.47 -9.04
N VAL A 90 -17.00 -22.47 -9.90
CA VAL A 90 -17.71 -21.24 -9.56
C VAL A 90 -18.83 -21.06 -10.59
N PRO A 91 -20.11 -21.11 -10.18
CA PRO A 91 -21.24 -20.86 -11.06
C PRO A 91 -21.13 -19.50 -11.76
N GLN A 92 -21.57 -19.43 -13.02
CA GLN A 92 -21.45 -18.20 -13.82
C GLN A 92 -22.29 -17.06 -13.25
N GLU A 93 -23.38 -17.40 -12.58
CA GLU A 93 -24.26 -16.47 -11.86
C GLU A 93 -23.50 -15.80 -10.71
N MET A 94 -22.63 -16.54 -10.02
CA MET A 94 -21.79 -15.98 -8.96
C MET A 94 -20.71 -15.05 -9.51
N LYS A 95 -20.13 -15.35 -10.68
CA LYS A 95 -19.12 -14.46 -11.29
C LYS A 95 -19.65 -13.07 -11.64
N LYS A 96 -20.96 -12.96 -11.88
CA LYS A 96 -21.66 -11.71 -12.20
C LYS A 96 -22.05 -10.90 -10.96
N LEU A 97 -21.82 -11.42 -9.76
CA LEU A 97 -22.12 -10.69 -8.53
C LEU A 97 -21.20 -9.47 -8.40
N SER A 98 -21.81 -8.34 -8.10
CA SER A 98 -21.12 -7.09 -7.80
C SER A 98 -20.81 -6.99 -6.31
N LEU A 99 -19.54 -6.78 -6.00
CA LEU A 99 -19.02 -6.48 -4.67
C LEU A 99 -18.84 -4.97 -4.55
N MET A 100 -19.55 -4.35 -3.62
CA MET A 100 -19.24 -2.98 -3.23
C MET A 100 -18.11 -3.04 -2.21
N THR A 101 -16.95 -2.51 -2.57
CA THR A 101 -15.89 -2.29 -1.59
C THR A 101 -16.32 -1.10 -0.74
N ARG A 102 -16.51 -1.33 0.57
CA ARG A 102 -16.51 -0.24 1.54
C ARG A 102 -15.06 0.01 1.90
N PRO A 103 -14.41 1.02 1.33
CA PRO A 103 -13.11 1.37 1.83
C PRO A 103 -13.25 1.76 3.30
N GLY A 104 -12.39 1.18 4.14
CA GLY A 104 -12.32 1.59 5.53
C GLY A 104 -12.01 3.07 5.59
N GLN A 105 -12.66 3.81 6.50
CA GLN A 105 -12.19 5.16 6.79
C GLN A 105 -10.75 5.03 7.31
N GLY A 106 -9.80 5.56 6.54
CA GLY A 106 -8.41 5.65 6.97
C GLY A 106 -8.40 6.31 8.34
N ARG A 107 -7.68 5.74 9.30
CA ARG A 107 -7.58 6.38 10.61
C ARG A 107 -6.71 7.62 10.46
N PRO A 108 -7.08 8.76 11.07
CA PRO A 108 -6.25 9.95 11.06
C PRO A 108 -4.82 9.62 11.47
N SER A 109 -3.84 10.19 10.76
CA SER A 109 -2.41 9.97 11.03
C SER A 109 -2.05 10.22 12.50
N ALA A 110 -2.66 11.24 13.12
CA ALA A 110 -2.53 11.55 14.55
C ALA A 110 -2.98 10.39 15.46
N LEU A 111 -4.04 9.67 15.10
CA LEU A 111 -4.50 8.48 15.85
C LEU A 111 -3.55 7.31 15.70
N ILE A 112 -2.96 7.12 14.51
CA ILE A 112 -1.96 6.08 14.26
C ILE A 112 -0.68 6.39 15.07
N ILE A 113 -0.21 7.64 15.07
CA ILE A 113 0.95 8.07 15.86
C ILE A 113 0.69 7.91 17.36
N ASP A 114 -0.49 8.31 17.87
CA ASP A 114 -0.86 8.09 19.28
C ASP A 114 -0.93 6.59 19.65
N MET A 115 -1.39 5.74 18.72
CA MET A 115 -1.47 4.30 18.91
C MET A 115 -0.10 3.63 18.98
N PHE A 116 0.83 3.95 18.07
CA PHE A 116 2.11 3.25 17.92
C PHE A 116 3.28 3.92 18.63
N ASP A 117 3.34 5.25 18.65
CA ASP A 117 4.51 6.00 19.14
C ASP A 117 4.43 6.29 20.65
N GLY A 118 3.32 5.92 21.30
CA GLY A 118 3.10 6.15 22.73
C GLY A 118 3.27 7.63 23.11
N GLY A 119 2.85 8.52 22.20
CA GLY A 119 3.29 9.89 22.01
C GLY A 119 3.56 10.74 23.25
N LYS A 120 4.63 11.55 23.23
CA LYS A 120 4.89 12.56 24.27
C LYS A 120 3.95 13.76 24.22
N ARG A 121 3.05 13.85 23.22
CA ARG A 121 2.14 14.99 23.02
C ARG A 121 0.82 14.50 22.42
N TRP A 122 -0.10 14.12 23.31
CA TRP A 122 -1.43 13.59 23.01
C TRP A 122 -2.33 14.69 22.47
N THR A 123 -2.50 14.76 21.15
CA THR A 123 -3.20 15.87 20.49
C THR A 123 -4.68 15.60 20.25
N ILE A 124 -5.16 14.35 20.39
CA ILE A 124 -6.57 13.99 20.14
C ILE A 124 -7.22 13.18 21.28
N GLN A 125 -8.54 13.35 21.47
CA GLN A 125 -9.31 12.77 22.58
C GLN A 125 -9.24 11.23 22.62
N GLU A 126 -9.24 10.58 21.46
CA GLU A 126 -9.19 9.11 21.35
C GLU A 126 -7.82 8.57 21.78
N GLY A 127 -6.74 9.28 21.44
CA GLY A 127 -5.38 8.97 21.89
C GLY A 127 -5.24 9.04 23.41
N LEU A 128 -5.85 10.06 24.05
CA LEU A 128 -5.93 10.17 25.51
C LEU A 128 -6.66 8.97 26.15
N ARG A 129 -7.80 8.55 25.60
CA ARG A 129 -8.58 7.41 26.11
C ARG A 129 -7.80 6.09 25.97
N LEU A 130 -7.12 5.90 24.84
CA LEU A 130 -6.29 4.73 24.59
C LEU A 130 -5.07 4.70 25.54
N ASN A 131 -4.43 5.85 25.79
CA ASN A 131 -3.33 5.95 26.76
C ASN A 131 -3.77 5.55 28.18
N LEU A 132 -4.90 6.08 28.63
CA LEU A 132 -5.44 5.76 29.95
C LEU A 132 -5.76 4.26 30.06
N SER A 133 -6.38 3.70 29.02
CA SER A 133 -6.70 2.27 28.95
C SER A 133 -5.43 1.40 28.99
N ARG A 134 -4.37 1.79 28.27
CA ARG A 134 -3.07 1.10 28.29
C ARG A 134 -2.38 1.19 29.65
N LYS A 135 -2.40 2.37 30.30
CA LYS A 135 -1.86 2.54 31.66
C LYS A 135 -2.59 1.70 32.69
N LEU A 136 -3.93 1.60 32.59
CA LEU A 136 -4.74 0.74 33.44
C LEU A 136 -4.42 -0.74 33.20
N LEU A 137 -4.31 -1.17 31.95
CA LEU A 137 -3.89 -2.54 31.60
C LEU A 137 -2.53 -2.88 32.17
N ASN A 138 -1.53 -2.00 32.03
CA ASN A 138 -0.20 -2.19 32.61
C ASN A 138 -0.24 -2.27 34.14
N ARG A 139 -1.10 -1.47 34.81
CA ARG A 139 -1.32 -1.55 36.26
C ARG A 139 -1.98 -2.87 36.69
N MET A 140 -2.78 -3.46 35.81
CA MET A 140 -3.43 -4.77 36.00
C MET A 140 -2.56 -5.95 35.53
N ASN A 141 -1.27 -5.70 35.24
CA ASN A 141 -0.31 -6.69 34.74
C ASN A 141 -0.70 -7.32 33.38
N GLY A 142 -1.62 -6.70 32.64
CA GLY A 142 -1.94 -7.03 31.26
C GLY A 142 -1.02 -6.28 30.30
N ARG A 143 -0.68 -6.88 29.17
CA ARG A 143 0.03 -6.21 28.06
C ARG A 143 -0.79 -6.26 26.79
N VAL A 144 -0.75 -5.16 26.05
CA VAL A 144 -1.22 -5.11 24.67
C VAL A 144 0.02 -5.25 23.80
N ASN A 145 0.15 -6.38 23.11
CA ASN A 145 1.15 -6.54 22.06
C ASN A 145 0.53 -5.99 20.77
N CYS A 146 1.18 -4.99 20.18
CA CYS A 146 0.84 -4.46 18.87
C CYS A 146 1.53 -5.30 17.79
#